data_AF-A0A0E3RYI5-F1
#
_entry.id   AF-A0A0E3RYI5-F1
#
_cell.length_a   1.000
_cell.length_b   1.000
_cell.length_c   1.000
_cell.angle_alpha   90.00
_cell.angle_beta   90.00
_cell.angle_gamma   90.00
#
_symmetry.space_group_name_H-M   'P 1'
#
loop_
_entity.id
_entity.type
_entity.pdbx_description
1 polymer ?
#
loop_
_entity_poly.entity_id
_entity_poly.type
_entity_poly.pdbx_seq_one_letter_code
_entity_poly.pdbx_strand_id
1 'polypeptide(L)'
;MSCCKECGHTLENVEVEAYEKRQVFDIPPVNLIVTEHKSQIKTCPHCGRINKAVFPESVKYPVQYGPNILASAIYCKNHHFIPYERISEFLRILWE
;
A
#
# COMPACT_ATOMS: atom_id res chain seq x y z
N MET A 1 13.58 17.00 -31.45
CA MET A 1 13.85 16.51 -32.82
C MET A 1 14.73 17.55 -33.48
N SER A 2 15.96 17.20 -33.88
CA SER A 2 16.95 18.19 -34.36
C SER A 2 16.90 18.45 -35.86
N CYS A 3 16.29 17.56 -36.66
CA CYS A 3 16.13 17.75 -38.11
C CYS A 3 14.72 17.34 -38.59
N CYS A 4 14.28 17.95 -39.69
CA CYS A 4 13.06 17.58 -40.41
C CYS A 4 13.21 16.19 -41.01
N LYS A 5 12.20 15.33 -40.83
CA LYS A 5 12.22 13.95 -41.32
C LYS A 5 12.13 13.83 -42.85
N GLU A 6 11.57 14.83 -43.54
CA GLU A 6 11.39 14.79 -45.00
C GLU A 6 12.55 15.43 -45.76
N CYS A 7 13.01 16.60 -45.33
CA CYS A 7 14.03 17.36 -46.07
C CYS A 7 15.40 17.42 -45.37
N GLY A 8 15.52 16.91 -44.13
CA GLY A 8 16.77 16.89 -43.37
C GLY A 8 17.23 18.25 -42.82
N HIS A 9 16.48 19.34 -43.07
CA HIS A 9 16.83 20.66 -42.55
C HIS A 9 16.81 20.70 -41.02
N THR A 10 17.72 21.47 -40.42
CA THR A 10 17.80 21.59 -38.95
C THR A 10 16.59 22.31 -38.37
N LEU A 11 16.12 21.85 -37.21
CA LEU A 11 15.03 22.42 -36.42
C LEU A 11 15.52 22.99 -35.08
N GLU A 12 16.84 23.06 -34.85
CA GLU A 12 17.42 23.46 -33.56
C GLU A 12 17.01 24.87 -33.10
N ASN A 13 16.74 25.78 -34.04
CA ASN A 13 16.33 27.16 -33.76
C ASN A 13 14.83 27.42 -33.98
N VAL A 14 14.02 26.36 -34.15
CA VAL A 14 12.57 26.49 -34.34
C VAL A 14 11.87 26.39 -33.00
N GLU A 15 11.00 27.35 -32.68
CA GLU A 15 10.23 27.35 -31.43
C GLU A 15 9.22 26.19 -31.39
N VAL A 16 9.04 25.60 -30.20
CA VAL A 16 8.06 24.52 -30.01
C VAL A 16 6.65 25.11 -30.05
N GLU A 17 5.85 24.70 -31.04
CA GLU A 17 4.48 25.19 -31.23
C GLU A 17 3.47 24.51 -30.29
N ALA A 18 3.59 23.19 -30.09
CA ALA A 18 2.67 22.43 -29.25
C ALA A 18 3.31 21.13 -28.74
N TYR A 19 2.73 20.57 -27.69
CA TYR A 19 3.10 19.25 -27.15
C TYR A 19 1.93 18.29 -27.27
N GLU A 20 2.20 17.09 -27.81
CA GLU A 20 1.28 15.96 -27.69
C GLU A 20 1.45 15.31 -26.30
N LYS A 21 0.35 15.10 -25.58
CA LYS A 21 0.37 14.51 -24.22
C LYS A 21 -0.17 13.09 -24.24
N ARG A 22 0.53 12.19 -23.54
CA ARG A 22 0.06 10.84 -23.20
C ARG A 22 0.34 10.60 -21.71
N GLN A 23 -0.59 9.96 -21.01
CA GLN A 23 -0.46 9.67 -19.58
C GLN A 23 -0.55 8.16 -19.35
N VAL A 24 0.28 7.67 -18.45
CA VAL A 24 0.21 6.30 -17.93
C VAL A 24 -0.18 6.42 -16.46
N PHE A 25 -1.32 5.82 -16.11
CA PHE A 25 -1.73 5.66 -14.72
C PHE A 25 -1.36 4.25 -14.29
N ASP A 26 -0.63 4.15 -13.19
CA ASP A 26 -0.20 2.88 -12.64
C ASP A 26 -0.47 2.86 -11.13
N ILE A 27 -0.55 1.66 -10.56
CA ILE A 27 -0.61 1.47 -9.12
C ILE A 27 0.84 1.54 -8.62
N PRO A 28 1.20 2.51 -7.76
CA PRO A 28 2.54 2.55 -7.21
C PRO A 28 2.80 1.28 -6.38
N PRO A 29 4.07 0.89 -6.16
CA PRO A 29 4.40 -0.24 -5.30
C PRO A 29 3.68 -0.14 -3.96
N VAL A 30 2.94 -1.20 -3.58
CA VAL A 30 2.14 -1.19 -2.36
C VAL A 30 3.03 -1.51 -1.18
N ASN A 31 3.46 -0.49 -0.45
CA ASN A 31 4.26 -0.66 0.77
C ASN A 31 3.37 -0.97 1.97
N LEU A 32 3.52 -2.18 2.52
CA LEU A 32 2.85 -2.55 3.78
C LEU A 32 3.43 -1.76 4.96
N ILE A 33 2.57 -1.01 5.64
CA ILE A 33 2.93 -0.31 6.88
C ILE A 33 2.59 -1.23 8.05
N VAL A 34 3.63 -1.71 8.74
CA VAL A 34 3.49 -2.52 9.96
C VAL A 34 3.75 -1.64 11.17
N THR A 35 2.75 -1.47 12.04
CA THR A 35 2.89 -0.75 13.30
C THR A 35 2.95 -1.74 14.46
N GLU A 36 4.11 -1.82 15.11
CA GLU A 36 4.30 -2.68 16.28
C GLU A 36 3.84 -1.95 17.56
N HIS A 37 2.82 -2.48 18.22
CA HIS A 37 2.37 -2.00 19.52
C HIS A 37 3.08 -2.79 20.62
N LYS A 38 3.70 -2.11 21.59
CA LYS A 38 4.35 -2.72 22.75
C LYS A 38 3.63 -2.35 24.04
N SER A 39 3.34 -3.35 24.86
CA SER A 39 2.82 -3.15 26.21
C SER A 39 3.87 -3.55 27.24
N GLN A 40 3.92 -2.81 28.35
CA GLN A 40 4.86 -3.10 29.43
C GLN A 40 4.39 -4.32 30.24
N ILE A 41 5.34 -5.13 30.66
CA ILE A 41 5.13 -6.21 31.62
C ILE A 41 6.05 -5.94 32.81
N LYS A 42 5.49 -5.91 34.02
CA LYS A 42 6.23 -5.65 35.27
C LYS A 42 5.88 -6.69 36.32
N THR A 43 6.90 -7.27 36.94
CA THR A 43 6.72 -8.17 38.09
C THR A 43 6.84 -7.35 39.38
N CYS A 44 5.84 -7.46 40.25
CA CYS A 44 5.88 -6.78 41.55
C CYS A 44 6.99 -7.40 42.43
N PRO A 45 7.97 -6.63 42.91
CA PRO A 45 9.07 -7.17 43.71
C PRO A 45 8.61 -7.66 45.09
N HIS A 46 7.47 -7.21 45.60
CA HIS A 46 6.96 -7.59 46.92
C HIS A 46 6.14 -8.88 46.92
N CYS A 47 5.27 -9.09 45.92
CA CYS A 47 4.36 -10.24 45.88
C CYS A 47 4.59 -11.18 44.69
N GLY A 48 5.55 -10.89 43.82
CA GLY A 48 5.87 -11.69 42.63
C GLY A 48 4.83 -11.64 41.52
N ARG A 49 3.72 -10.90 41.67
CA ARG A 49 2.64 -10.85 40.67
C ARG A 49 3.10 -10.14 39.38
N ILE A 50 2.81 -10.75 38.24
CA ILE A 50 3.03 -10.17 36.92
C ILE A 50 1.86 -9.23 36.57
N ASN A 51 2.17 -8.00 36.20
CA ASN A 51 1.23 -6.99 35.74
C ASN A 51 1.53 -6.66 34.29
N LYS A 52 0.49 -6.67 33.44
CA LYS A 52 0.61 -6.34 32.02
C LYS A 52 -0.19 -5.08 31.74
N ALA A 53 0.41 -4.12 31.06
CA ALA A 53 -0.33 -2.98 30.54
C ALA A 53 -1.30 -3.45 29.44
N VAL A 54 -2.46 -2.81 29.36
CA VAL A 54 -3.45 -3.12 28.33
C VAL A 54 -3.06 -2.48 27.00
N PHE A 55 -3.38 -3.16 25.91
CA PHE A 55 -3.31 -2.56 24.58
C PHE A 55 -4.53 -1.65 24.34
N PRO A 56 -4.44 -0.70 23.39
CA PRO A 56 -5.62 0.01 22.90
C PRO A 56 -6.68 -0.97 22.37
N GLU A 57 -7.96 -0.60 22.45
CA GLU A 57 -9.08 -1.48 22.04
C GLU A 57 -9.01 -1.94 20.58
N SER A 58 -8.38 -1.15 19.71
CA SER A 58 -8.17 -1.48 18.30
C SER A 58 -7.14 -2.59 18.06
N VAL A 59 -6.30 -2.91 19.05
CA VAL A 59 -5.23 -3.92 18.96
C VAL A 59 -5.64 -5.14 19.81
N LYS A 60 -6.37 -6.06 19.18
CA LYS A 60 -7.00 -7.21 19.84
C LYS A 60 -6.17 -8.48 19.74
N TYR A 61 -5.41 -8.63 18.65
CA TYR A 61 -4.67 -9.86 18.36
C TYR A 61 -3.16 -9.58 18.19
N PRO A 62 -2.29 -10.59 18.42
CA PRO A 62 -0.85 -10.44 18.21
C PRO A 62 -0.48 -10.00 16.77
N VAL A 63 -1.26 -10.45 15.79
CA VAL A 63 -1.18 -10.03 14.38
C VAL A 63 -2.60 -9.82 13.88
N GLN A 64 -2.86 -8.69 13.24
CA GLN A 64 -4.15 -8.38 12.63
C GLN A 64 -3.98 -7.41 11.46
N TYR A 65 -4.88 -7.48 10.49
CA TYR A 65 -4.91 -6.54 9.38
C TYR A 65 -5.51 -5.19 9.81
N GLY A 66 -4.96 -4.11 9.26
CA GLY A 66 -5.47 -2.76 9.44
C GLY A 66 -6.80 -2.52 8.71
N PRO A 67 -7.50 -1.41 9.04
CA PRO A 67 -8.84 -1.14 8.53
C PRO A 67 -8.92 -1.07 7.00
N ASN A 68 -7.90 -0.52 6.33
CA ASN A 68 -7.89 -0.40 4.86
C ASN A 68 -7.82 -1.76 4.17
N ILE A 69 -6.98 -2.67 4.66
CA ILE A 69 -6.86 -4.03 4.10
C ILE A 69 -8.17 -4.78 4.31
N LEU A 70 -8.75 -4.69 5.51
CA LEU A 70 -10.03 -5.31 5.82
C LEU A 70 -11.16 -4.76 4.94
N ALA A 71 -11.25 -3.43 4.78
CA ALA A 71 -12.26 -2.80 3.94
C ALA A 71 -12.17 -3.28 2.49
N SER A 72 -10.96 -3.32 1.92
CA SER A 72 -10.74 -3.82 0.55
C SER A 72 -11.12 -5.29 0.41
N ALA A 73 -10.70 -6.14 1.35
CA ALA A 73 -11.04 -7.56 1.32
C ALA A 73 -12.55 -7.80 1.46
N ILE A 74 -13.22 -7.09 2.37
CA ILE A 74 -14.67 -7.17 2.57
C ILE A 74 -15.41 -6.66 1.34
N TYR A 75 -14.96 -5.58 0.71
CA TYR A 75 -15.56 -5.07 -0.51
C TYR A 75 -15.44 -6.08 -1.66
N CYS A 76 -14.26 -6.64 -1.89
CA CYS A 76 -14.05 -7.72 -2.86
C CYS A 76 -14.94 -8.95 -2.58
N LYS A 77 -15.07 -9.32 -1.31
CA LYS A 77 -15.87 -10.48 -0.92
C LYS A 77 -17.37 -10.25 -1.09
N ASN A 78 -17.87 -9.11 -0.61
CA ASN A 78 -19.31 -8.89 -0.49
C ASN A 78 -19.92 -8.24 -1.73
N HIS A 79 -19.18 -7.35 -2.39
CA HIS A 79 -19.66 -6.66 -3.58
C HIS A 79 -19.33 -7.41 -4.86
N HIS A 80 -18.13 -7.99 -4.93
CA HIS A 80 -17.67 -8.71 -6.12
C HIS A 80 -17.75 -10.23 -5.98
N PHE A 81 -18.20 -10.75 -4.83
CA PHE A 81 -18.37 -12.19 -4.56
C PHE A 81 -17.10 -13.02 -4.77
N ILE A 82 -15.93 -12.40 -4.66
CA ILE A 82 -14.65 -13.07 -4.89
C ILE A 82 -14.38 -14.06 -3.73
N PRO A 83 -14.01 -15.31 -4.01
CA PRO A 83 -13.61 -16.26 -2.97
C PRO A 83 -12.40 -15.76 -2.16
N TYR A 84 -12.35 -16.11 -0.87
CA TYR A 84 -11.28 -15.63 0.03
C TYR A 84 -9.88 -16.00 -0.47
N GLU A 85 -9.71 -17.20 -1.03
CA GLU A 85 -8.43 -17.66 -1.59
C GLU A 85 -7.94 -16.71 -2.70
N ARG A 86 -8.84 -16.31 -3.60
CA ARG A 86 -8.52 -15.39 -4.70
C ARG A 86 -8.21 -13.98 -4.20
N ILE A 87 -8.89 -13.53 -3.14
CA ILE A 87 -8.57 -12.25 -2.49
C ILE A 87 -7.17 -12.32 -1.86
N SER A 88 -6.82 -13.43 -1.21
CA SER A 88 -5.50 -13.63 -0.61
C SER A 88 -4.39 -13.65 -1.67
N GLU A 89 -4.61 -14.33 -2.79
CA GLU A 89 -3.68 -14.31 -3.94
C GLU A 89 -3.48 -12.90 -4.48
N PHE A 90 -4.57 -12.16 -4.66
CA PHE A 90 -4.52 -10.78 -5.16
C PHE A 90 -3.74 -9.85 -4.23
N LEU A 91 -4.00 -9.92 -2.92
CA LEU A 91 -3.26 -9.12 -1.94
C LEU A 91 -1.77 -9.49 -1.90
N ARG A 92 -1.44 -10.77 -2.08
CA ARG A 92 -0.05 -11.21 -2.16
C ARG A 92 0.66 -10.61 -3.38
N ILE A 93 0.03 -10.63 -4.56
CA ILE A 93 0.59 -10.03 -5.78
C ILE A 93 0.81 -8.52 -5.60
N LEU A 94 -0.09 -7.83 -4.89
CA LEU A 94 0.05 -6.39 -4.68
C LEU A 94 1.23 -6.03 -3.76
N TRP A 95 1.59 -6.91 -2.83
CA TRP A 95 2.59 -6.64 -1.79
C TRP A 95 3.95 -7.32 -2.05
N GLU A 96 4.07 -8.12 -3.12
CA GLU A 96 5.32 -8.65 -3.67
C GLU A 96 5.98 -7.61 -4.59
#